data_AF-Q570K3-F1
#
_entry.id   AF-Q570K3-F1
#
_cell.length_a   1.000
_cell.length_b   1.000
_cell.length_c   1.000
_cell.angle_alpha   90.00
_cell.angle_beta   90.00
_cell.angle_gamma   90.00
#
_symmetry.space_group_name_H-M   'P 1'
#
loop_
_entity.id
_entity.type
_entity.pdbx_description
1 polymer ?
#
loop_
_entity_poly.entity_id
_entity_poly.type
_entity_poly.pdbx_seq_one_letter_code
_entity_poly.pdbx_strand_id
1 'polypeptide(L)' 'MDKKVVDLARDVAKVELPPYRNHLDVVVACEDEDDNDVDIPLVSIYFR' A
#
# COMPACT_ATOMS: atom_id res chain seq x y z
N MET A 1 4.75 -10.25 -9.63
CA MET A 1 4.11 -10.05 -8.32
C MET A 1 2.66 -10.43 -8.47
N ASP A 2 2.28 -11.63 -8.04
CA ASP A 2 0.91 -12.15 -8.27
C ASP A 2 0.04 -12.15 -6.99
N LYS A 3 0.55 -11.54 -5.90
CA LYS A 3 -0.14 -11.43 -4.63
C LYS A 3 -0.97 -10.14 -4.58
N LYS A 4 -2.14 -10.18 -3.94
CA LYS A 4 -2.90 -8.96 -3.66
C LYS A 4 -2.15 -8.11 -2.63
N VAL A 5 -2.31 -6.78 -2.71
CA VAL A 5 -1.71 -5.83 -1.76
C VAL A 5 -2.09 -6.17 -0.30
N VAL A 6 -3.31 -6.65 -0.07
CA VAL A 6 -3.77 -7.10 1.26
C VAL A 6 -2.98 -8.30 1.79
N ASP A 7 -2.61 -9.24 0.92
CA ASP A 7 -1.85 -10.43 1.31
C ASP A 7 -0.40 -10.03 1.62
N LEU A 8 0.17 -9.14 0.80
CA LEU A 8 1.51 -8.60 1.02
C LEU A 8 1.59 -7.81 2.34
N ALA A 9 0.56 -7.01 2.66
CA ALA A 9 0.50 -6.27 3.91
C ALA A 9 0.51 -7.20 5.13
N ARG A 10 -0.21 -8.33 5.08
CA ARG A 10 -0.18 -9.35 6.15
C ARG A 10 1.19 -10.01 6.29
N ASP A 11 1.79 -10.39 5.16
CA ASP A 11 3.09 -11.07 5.12
C ASP A 11 4.22 -10.18 5.65
N VAL A 12 4.25 -8.91 5.25
CA VAL A 12 5.34 -7.97 5.55
C VAL A 12 5.17 -7.30 6.89
N ALA A 13 3.97 -6.81 7.19
CA ALA A 13 3.73 -6.06 8.42
C ALA A 13 3.57 -6.98 9.64
N LYS A 14 3.41 -8.30 9.44
CA LYS A 14 3.21 -9.31 10.50
C LYS A 14 2.10 -8.93 11.49
N VAL A 15 1.13 -8.15 11.04
CA VAL A 15 -0.02 -7.71 11.81
C VAL A 15 -1.29 -8.31 11.23
N GLU A 16 -2.15 -8.83 12.11
CA GLU A 16 -3.48 -9.27 11.71
C GLU A 16 -4.34 -8.04 11.42
N LEU A 17 -4.80 -7.93 10.17
CA LEU A 17 -5.77 -6.92 9.77
C LEU A 17 -7.15 -7.31 10.34
N PRO A 18 -7.78 -6.45 11.16
CA PRO A 18 -9.08 -6.76 11.73
C PRO A 18 -10.12 -7.01 10.63
N PRO A 19 -11.09 -7.94 10.82
CA PRO A 19 -12.06 -8.30 9.76
C PRO A 19 -12.93 -7.14 9.29
N TYR A 20 -13.09 -6.11 10.12
CA TYR A 20 -13.86 -4.90 9.82
C TYR A 20 -13.06 -3.84 9.04
N ARG A 21 -11.73 -4.02 8.87
CA ARG A 21 -10.88 -3.07 8.15
C ARG A 21 -10.84 -3.44 6.67
N ASN A 22 -11.49 -2.62 5.85
CA ASN A 22 -11.65 -2.80 4.41
C ASN A 22 -10.77 -1.87 3.57
N HIS A 23 -9.80 -1.18 4.19
CA HIS A 23 -8.84 -0.35 3.48
C HIS A 23 -7.45 -0.38 4.12
N LEU A 24 -6.45 -0.10 3.28
CA LEU A 24 -5.05 0.05 3.63
C LEU A 24 -4.56 1.39 3.09
N ASP A 25 -3.83 2.12 3.92
CA ASP A 25 -3.14 3.33 3.49
C ASP A 25 -1.69 2.97 3.12
N VAL A 26 -1.25 3.42 1.96
CA VAL A 26 0.07 3.12 1.40
C VAL A 26 0.79 4.44 1.12
N VAL A 27 2.03 4.52 1.60
CA VAL A 27 2.97 5.57 1.22
C VAL A 27 3.80 5.04 0.06
N VAL A 28 3.92 5.83 -1.00
CA VAL A 28 4.64 5.44 -2.22
C VAL A 28 5.79 6.42 -2.43
N ALA A 29 6.99 5.88 -2.64
CA ALA A 29 8.08 6.65 -3.21
C ALA A 29 7.92 6.59 -4.73
N CYS A 30 7.84 7.75 -5.37
CA CYS A 30 7.64 7.86 -6.81
C CYS A 30 8.70 8.82 -7.36
N GLU A 31 9.30 8.43 -8.48
CA GLU A 31 10.21 9.26 -9.26
C GLU A 31 9.46 9.75 -10.51
N ASP A 32 9.73 10.99 -10.96
CA ASP A 32 9.22 11.48 -12.24
C ASP A 32 10.07 11.00 -13.43
N GLU A 33 9.76 11.47 -14.64
CA GLU A 33 10.52 11.10 -15.86
C GLU A 33 11.97 11.61 -15.85
N ASP A 34 12.30 12.53 -14.95
CA ASP A 34 13.61 13.15 -14.77
C ASP A 34 14.35 12.59 -13.52
N ASP A 35 13.93 11.42 -13.02
CA ASP A 35 14.47 10.72 -11.84
C ASP A 35 14.41 11.54 -10.52
N ASN A 36 13.54 12.54 -10.42
CA ASN A 36 13.39 13.31 -9.19
C ASN A 36 12.37 12.67 -8.25
N ASP A 37 12.69 12.62 -6.96
CA ASP A 37 11.75 12.21 -5.92
C ASP A 37 10.54 13.15 -5.88
N VAL A 38 9.33 12.59 -6.01
CA VAL A 38 8.07 13.33 -5.94
C VAL A 38 7.29 12.92 -4.70
N ASP A 39 6.86 13.92 -3.94
CA ASP A 39 5.94 13.72 -2.82
C ASP A 39 4.55 13.31 -3.31
N ILE A 40 4.20 12.04 -3.10
CA ILE A 40 2.87 11.52 -3.39
C ILE A 40 2.01 11.56 -2.12
N PRO A 41 0.78 12.10 -2.17
CA PRO A 41 -0.16 12.02 -1.07
C PRO A 41 -0.42 10.56 -0.67
N LEU A 42 -0.84 10.36 0.57
CA LEU A 42 -1.21 9.05 1.08
C LEU A 42 -2.29 8.39 0.19
N VAL A 43 -2.07 7.15 -0.23
CA VAL A 43 -3.00 6.40 -1.09
C VAL A 43 -3.80 5.41 -0.26
N SER A 44 -5.11 5.60 -0.18
CA SER A 44 -6.02 4.66 0.48
C SER A 44 -6.58 3.65 -0.53
N ILE A 45 -6.22 2.38 -0.37
CA ILE A 45 -6.69 1.26 -1.19
C ILE A 45 -7.81 0.55 -0.45
N TYR A 46 -9.02 0.60 -1.00
CA TYR A 46 -10.18 -0.13 -0.49
C TYR A 46 -10.28 -1.50 -1.17
N PHE A 47 -10.60 -2.53 -0.39
CA PHE A 47 -10.74 -3.91 -0.86
C PHE A 47 -11.92 -4.60 -0.18
N ARG A 48 -12.39 -5.67 -0.82
CA ARG A 48 -13.47 -6.53 -0.34
C ARG A 48 -13.07 -7.99 -0.42
#